data_AF-A0A392NL56-F1
#
_entry.id   AF-A0A392NL56-F1
#
_cell.length_a   1.000
_cell.length_b   1.000
_cell.length_c   1.000
_cell.angle_alpha   90.00
_cell.angle_beta   90.00
_cell.angle_gamma   90.00
#
_symmetry.space_group_name_H-M   'P 1'
#
loop_
_entity.id
_entity.type
_entity.pdbx_description
1 polymer ?
#
loop_
_entity_poly.entity_id
_entity_poly.type
_entity_poly.pdbx_seq_one_letter_code
_entity_poly.pdbx_strand_id
1 'polypeptide(L)'
;KRVLVALEEAGVFTSGGLVKDKVLFSSTENGRSSFVRQLEPDWHIDTNHEIVSQLARFIKYQLHISPYKTERTAANVFSAPSLELFFGS
;
A
#
# COMPACT_ATOMS: atom_id res chain seq x y z
N LYS A 1 8.46 -20.51 3.63
CA LYS A 1 8.21 -21.14 2.30
C LYS A 1 6.72 -21.36 1.99
N ARG A 2 5.87 -21.82 2.94
CA ARG A 2 4.44 -22.11 2.66
C ARG A 2 3.64 -20.92 2.09
N VAL A 3 3.83 -19.71 2.60
CA VAL A 3 3.11 -18.51 2.10
C VAL A 3 3.46 -18.18 0.65
N LEU A 4 4.74 -18.21 0.27
CA LEU A 4 5.15 -17.92 -1.10
C LEU A 4 4.60 -18.95 -2.10
N VAL A 5 4.57 -20.23 -1.71
CA VAL A 5 3.97 -21.30 -2.55
C VAL A 5 2.47 -21.08 -2.69
N ALA A 6 1.75 -20.78 -1.60
CA ALA A 6 0.31 -20.51 -1.67
C ALA A 6 -0.03 -19.29 -2.56
N LEU A 7 0.77 -18.23 -2.51
CA LEU A 7 0.59 -17.07 -3.39
C LEU A 7 0.90 -17.38 -4.86
N GLU A 8 1.88 -18.25 -5.11
CA GLU A 8 2.21 -18.73 -6.44
C GLU A 8 1.07 -19.59 -7.01
N GLU A 9 0.52 -20.52 -6.21
CA GLU A 9 -0.65 -21.33 -6.56
C GLU A 9 -1.92 -20.48 -6.76
N ALA A 10 -2.06 -19.37 -6.03
CA ALA A 10 -3.14 -18.39 -6.22
C ALA A 10 -2.94 -17.48 -7.45
N GLY A 11 -1.85 -17.64 -8.21
CA GLY A 11 -1.58 -16.88 -9.44
C GLY A 11 -1.08 -15.45 -9.23
N VAL A 12 -0.67 -15.09 -8.00
CA VAL A 12 -0.25 -13.72 -7.66
C VAL A 12 1.06 -13.31 -8.32
N PHE A 13 1.97 -14.27 -8.56
CA PHE A 13 3.30 -14.04 -9.13
C PHE A 13 3.37 -14.31 -10.65
N THR A 14 2.26 -14.13 -11.37
CA THR A 14 2.17 -14.33 -12.83
C THR A 14 2.70 -13.12 -13.62
N SER A 15 2.81 -13.24 -14.95
CA SER A 15 3.24 -12.14 -15.82
C SER A 15 2.29 -10.93 -15.69
N GLY A 16 2.83 -9.77 -15.30
CA GLY A 16 2.05 -8.57 -14.97
C GLY A 16 1.55 -8.50 -13.52
N GLY A 17 1.79 -9.56 -12.73
CA GLY A 17 1.50 -9.62 -11.30
C GLY A 17 2.66 -9.12 -10.42
N LEU A 18 2.70 -9.59 -9.16
CA LEU A 18 3.72 -9.18 -8.21
C LEU A 18 5.08 -9.84 -8.53
N VAL A 19 6.16 -9.10 -8.30
CA VAL A 19 7.52 -9.64 -8.36
C VAL A 19 7.84 -10.28 -7.01
N LYS A 20 8.08 -11.60 -7.00
CA LYS A 20 8.30 -12.41 -5.78
C LYS A 20 9.35 -11.81 -4.83
N ASP A 21 10.46 -11.32 -5.38
CA ASP A 21 11.58 -10.75 -4.61
C ASP A 21 11.31 -9.32 -4.10
N LYS A 22 10.19 -8.72 -4.48
CA LYS A 22 9.76 -7.39 -4.00
C LYS A 22 8.61 -7.48 -2.99
N VAL A 23 8.28 -8.68 -2.51
CA VAL A 23 7.21 -8.88 -1.51
C VAL A 23 7.81 -9.07 -0.12
N LEU A 24 7.40 -8.20 0.80
CA LEU A 24 7.71 -8.29 2.22
C LEU A 24 6.45 -8.71 3.00
N PHE A 25 6.64 -9.54 4.02
CA PHE A 25 5.54 -10.03 4.87
C PHE A 25 5.66 -9.46 6.28
N SER A 26 4.57 -8.90 6.79
CA SER A 26 4.42 -8.50 8.20
C SER A 26 3.09 -9.03 8.72
N SER A 27 3.08 -9.57 9.94
CA SER A 27 1.87 -9.98 10.64
C SER A 27 1.18 -8.84 11.40
N THR A 28 1.80 -7.66 11.44
CA THR A 28 1.29 -6.49 12.18
C THR A 28 1.29 -5.24 11.31
N GLU A 29 0.36 -4.33 11.61
CA GLU A 29 0.29 -3.01 10.99
C GLU A 29 1.55 -2.18 11.28
N ASN A 30 2.05 -2.24 12.52
CA ASN A 30 3.31 -1.60 12.91
C ASN A 30 4.52 -2.08 12.09
N GLY A 31 4.58 -3.38 11.77
CA GLY A 31 5.62 -3.90 10.89
C GLY A 31 5.50 -3.38 9.46
N ARG A 32 4.28 -3.20 8.94
CA ARG A 32 4.03 -2.57 7.63
C ARG A 32 4.55 -1.13 7.61
N SER A 33 4.15 -0.31 8.59
CA SER A 33 4.64 1.07 8.72
C SER A 33 6.17 1.14 8.92
N SER A 34 6.76 0.13 9.56
CA SER A 34 8.22 0.06 9.74
C SER A 34 8.94 -0.28 8.45
N PHE A 35 8.43 -1.19 7.61
CA PHE A 35 8.98 -1.42 6.29
C PHE A 35 8.90 -0.20 5.41
N VAL A 36 7.74 0.46 5.35
CA VAL A 36 7.56 1.66 4.51
C VAL A 36 8.54 2.77 4.92
N ARG A 37 8.76 3.00 6.21
CA ARG A 37 9.75 3.98 6.68
C ARG A 37 11.19 3.60 6.36
N GLN A 38 11.54 2.32 6.31
CA GLN A 38 12.91 1.89 5.99
C GLN A 38 13.17 1.88 4.48
N LEU A 39 12.14 1.59 3.68
CA LEU A 39 12.21 1.62 2.22
C LEU A 39 12.20 3.04 1.66
N GLU A 40 11.65 4.00 2.41
CA GLU A 40 11.51 5.41 2.03
C GLU A 40 10.96 5.62 0.61
N PRO A 41 9.84 4.98 0.23
CA PRO A 41 9.31 5.13 -1.12
C PRO A 41 8.75 6.53 -1.33
N ASP A 42 8.82 7.03 -2.58
CA ASP A 42 8.16 8.28 -2.96
C ASP A 42 6.64 8.19 -2.82
N TRP A 43 6.07 7.01 -3.10
CA TRP A 43 4.64 6.75 -3.07
C TRP A 43 4.29 5.61 -2.11
N HIS A 44 3.21 5.79 -1.35
CA HIS A 44 2.58 4.73 -0.57
C HIS A 44 1.08 4.66 -0.85
N ILE A 45 0.57 3.47 -1.09
CA ILE A 45 -0.85 3.22 -1.34
C ILE A 45 -1.32 2.18 -0.32
N ASP A 46 -2.37 2.49 0.43
CA ASP A 46 -2.95 1.59 1.43
C ASP A 46 -4.45 1.86 1.59
N THR A 47 -5.17 0.89 2.15
CA THR A 47 -6.60 1.00 2.49
C THR A 47 -6.81 1.35 3.97
N ASN A 48 -5.80 1.12 4.82
CA ASN A 48 -5.85 1.40 6.25
C ASN A 48 -5.54 2.88 6.53
N HIS A 49 -6.51 3.58 7.11
CA HIS A 49 -6.45 5.01 7.36
C HIS A 49 -5.40 5.38 8.42
N GLU A 50 -5.29 4.60 9.49
CA GLU A 50 -4.30 4.81 10.56
C GLU A 50 -2.88 4.73 10.02
N ILE A 51 -2.58 3.76 9.15
CA ILE A 51 -1.25 3.60 8.53
C ILE A 51 -0.89 4.83 7.69
N VAL A 52 -1.78 5.24 6.78
CA VAL A 52 -1.57 6.43 5.93
C VAL A 52 -1.36 7.69 6.78
N SER A 53 -2.15 7.86 7.84
CA SER A 53 -2.07 9.01 8.73
C SER A 53 -0.76 9.04 9.52
N GLN A 54 -0.29 7.91 10.02
CA GLN A 54 0.99 7.80 10.72
C GLN A 54 2.19 8.06 9.80
N LEU A 55 2.09 7.66 8.53
CA LEU A 55 3.16 7.75 7.54
C LEU A 55 3.25 9.11 6.84
N ALA A 56 2.25 9.98 7.00
CA ALA A 56 2.16 11.27 6.30
C ALA A 56 3.35 12.21 6.50
N ARG A 57 4.12 12.07 7.59
CA ARG A 57 5.33 12.88 7.78
C ARG A 57 6.60 12.31 7.12
N PHE A 58 6.55 11.05 6.68
CA PHE A 58 7.72 10.33 6.17
C PHE A 58 7.65 10.11 4.66
N ILE A 59 6.46 10.09 4.07
CA ILE A 59 6.24 9.73 2.67
C ILE A 59 5.83 10.94 1.84
N LYS A 60 6.42 11.10 0.67
CA LYS A 60 6.21 12.28 -0.18
C LYS A 60 4.81 12.34 -0.78
N TYR A 61 4.27 11.21 -1.21
CA TYR A 61 2.92 11.10 -1.77
C TYR A 61 2.22 9.84 -1.26
N GLN A 62 0.97 9.98 -0.83
CA GLN A 62 0.19 8.86 -0.34
C GLN A 62 -1.19 8.81 -1.00
N LEU A 63 -1.67 7.61 -1.29
CA LEU A 63 -3.03 7.38 -1.77
C LEU A 63 -3.76 6.45 -0.82
N HIS A 64 -4.80 6.98 -0.17
CA HIS A 64 -5.73 6.18 0.63
C HIS A 64 -6.87 5.69 -0.26
N ILE A 65 -6.97 4.37 -0.43
CA ILE A 65 -8.09 3.75 -1.16
C ILE A 65 -9.20 3.39 -0.18
N SER A 66 -10.36 4.03 -0.34
CA SER A 66 -11.53 3.81 0.52
C SER A 66 -12.82 4.07 -0.25
N PRO A 67 -13.82 3.17 -0.17
CA PRO A 67 -15.12 3.39 -0.82
C PRO A 67 -15.87 4.59 -0.23
N TYR A 68 -15.49 5.04 0.97
CA TYR A 68 -16.08 6.19 1.63
C TYR A 68 -15.18 7.42 1.47
N LYS A 69 -15.83 8.56 1.22
CA LYS A 69 -15.13 9.85 1.16
C LYS A 69 -14.52 10.13 2.53
N THR A 70 -13.20 10.03 2.60
CA THR A 70 -12.43 10.28 3.81
C THR A 70 -11.94 11.72 3.76
N GLU A 71 -12.01 12.44 4.87
CA GLU A 71 -11.45 13.79 4.93
C GLU A 71 -9.93 13.74 4.78
N ARG A 72 -9.40 14.76 4.11
CA ARG A 72 -7.96 14.82 3.83
C ARG A 72 -7.20 15.10 5.11
N THR A 73 -6.41 14.13 5.57
CA THR A 73 -5.62 14.24 6.81
C THR A 73 -4.34 15.06 6.65
N ALA A 74 -3.76 15.11 5.44
CA ALA A 74 -2.56 15.89 5.15
C ALA A 74 -2.45 16.26 3.67
N ALA A 75 -1.67 17.31 3.37
CA ALA A 75 -1.50 17.86 2.02
C ALA A 75 -0.78 16.91 1.03
N ASN A 76 -0.16 15.84 1.52
CA ASN A 76 0.46 14.79 0.72
C ASN A 76 -0.39 13.50 0.65
N VAL A 77 -1.58 13.50 1.27
CA VAL A 77 -2.52 12.38 1.22
C VAL A 77 -3.61 12.70 0.20
N PHE A 78 -3.73 11.84 -0.80
CA PHE A 78 -4.82 11.77 -1.76
C PHE A 78 -5.77 10.66 -1.34
N SER A 79 -7.04 10.75 -1.77
CA SER A 79 -8.04 9.73 -1.51
C SER A 79 -8.80 9.41 -2.77
N ALA A 80 -9.08 8.12 -2.99
CA ALA A 80 -9.90 7.66 -4.10
C ALA A 80 -10.70 6.40 -3.73
N PRO A 81 -11.86 6.16 -4.37
CA PRO A 81 -12.63 4.93 -4.15
C PRO A 81 -11.97 3.67 -4.70
N SER A 82 -11.15 3.78 -5.75
CA SER A 82 -10.41 2.66 -6.34
C SER A 82 -9.19 3.16 -7.11
N LEU A 83 -8.29 2.23 -7.49
CA LEU A 83 -7.11 2.55 -8.30
C LEU A 83 -7.51 2.96 -9.72
N GLU A 84 -8.52 2.30 -10.29
CA GLU A 84 -9.03 2.58 -11.63
C GLU A 84 -9.61 4.00 -11.71
N LEU A 85 -10.33 4.44 -10.69
CA LEU A 85 -10.88 5.80 -10.65
C LEU A 85 -9.81 6.86 -10.38
N PHE A 86 -8.68 6.50 -9.77
CA PHE A 86 -7.56 7.42 -9.55
C PHE A 86 -6.64 7.55 -10.78
N PHE A 87 -6.32 6.43 -11.45
CA PHE A 87 -5.39 6.38 -12.58
C PHE A 87 -6.05 6.36 -13.96
N GLY A 88 -7.36 6.09 -14.04
CA GLY A 88 -8.12 5.94 -15.29
C GLY A 88 -8.56 7.26 -15.92
N SER A 89 -7.98 8.39 -15.52
CA SER A 89 -8.11 9.69 -16.17
C SER A 89 -7.08 9.87 -17.27
#